data_AF-A0A8H7PG23-F1
#
_entry.id   AF-A0A8H7PG23-F1
#
_cell.length_a   1.000
_cell.length_b   1.000
_cell.length_c   1.000
_cell.angle_alpha   90.00
_cell.angle_beta   90.00
_cell.angle_gamma   90.00
#
_symmetry.space_group_name_H-M   'P 1'
#
loop_
_entity.id
_entity.type
_entity.pdbx_description
1 polymer ?
#
loop_
_entity_poly.entity_id
_entity_poly.type
_entity_poly.pdbx_seq_one_letter_code
_entity_poly.pdbx_strand_id
1 'polypeptide(L)'
;MKLTAALAVSTLAGTVYGVADHLWYHTDLSNVTEFYNEVNVVPGAEPISTYFMTNGFTGGYFGVQHNTEGKTGKTVLFSVWDNDDGTKTTQQYCGKSSRCSTFGGEGTGLHANYDFQWTAGVTYAALTHAKPLNNGYTDISGYFRHENKEWYHLATYRRKTNSPYLSGLYSFVENPSSYLINETRRANYGNQWVRNSSNKAQELTVADLTHTTLVDSDRYGSGAKGTSFYLFIDGTTNDIPSKTTITRKATGVKPDFDMKGSKGSIKSTQKSHSKRKTTSKQKSGRN
;
A
#
# COMPACT_ATOMS: atom_id res chain seq x y z
N MET A 1 19.29 -2.66 19.56
CA MET A 1 17.83 -2.90 19.47
C MET A 1 17.62 -3.74 18.22
N LYS A 2 17.34 -5.04 18.35
CA LYS A 2 17.17 -5.93 17.19
C LYS A 2 15.89 -5.50 16.46
N LEU A 3 16.01 -5.06 15.21
CA LEU A 3 14.87 -4.87 14.32
C LEU A 3 14.30 -6.28 14.05
N THR A 4 13.21 -6.63 14.72
CA THR A 4 12.46 -7.83 14.36
C THR A 4 11.60 -7.44 13.16
N ALA A 5 11.95 -7.93 11.98
CA ALA A 5 11.13 -7.79 10.78
C ALA A 5 9.72 -8.32 11.09
N ALA A 6 8.68 -7.57 10.72
CA ALA A 6 7.33 -8.10 10.64
C ALA A 6 7.32 -9.10 9.48
N LEU A 7 7.61 -10.36 9.82
CA LEU A 7 7.60 -11.48 8.91
C LEU A 7 6.13 -11.81 8.62
N ALA A 8 5.69 -11.65 7.37
CA ALA A 8 4.50 -12.32 6.88
C ALA A 8 4.81 -13.82 6.87
N VAL A 9 4.39 -14.52 7.93
CA VAL A 9 4.54 -15.97 8.04
C VAL A 9 3.21 -16.53 8.48
N SER A 10 2.46 -17.06 7.52
CA SER A 10 1.35 -17.94 7.79
C SER A 10 1.89 -19.35 8.08
N THR A 11 2.02 -19.71 9.37
CA THR A 11 2.34 -21.09 9.75
C THR A 11 1.06 -21.92 9.88
N LEU A 12 0.73 -22.70 8.86
CA LEU A 12 -0.13 -23.89 8.97
C LEU A 12 0.49 -25.01 8.13
N ALA A 13 1.21 -25.92 8.81
CA ALA A 13 1.62 -27.25 8.35
C ALA A 13 1.91 -27.40 6.83
N GLY A 14 3.03 -26.84 6.38
CA GLY A 14 3.52 -26.94 4.99
C GLY A 14 4.39 -25.73 4.69
N THR A 15 5.53 -25.94 4.05
CA THR A 15 6.57 -24.94 3.78
C THR A 15 6.02 -23.60 3.27
N VAL A 16 6.36 -22.49 3.95
CA VAL A 16 6.04 -21.12 3.53
C VAL A 16 7.09 -20.67 2.51
N TYR A 17 6.67 -20.33 1.28
CA TYR A 17 7.53 -19.92 0.15
C TYR A 17 7.35 -18.45 -0.25
N GLY A 18 6.99 -17.58 0.71
CA GLY A 18 6.82 -16.15 0.42
C GLY A 18 8.16 -15.44 0.27
N VAL A 19 8.48 -14.96 -0.93
CA VAL A 19 9.65 -14.10 -1.16
C VAL A 19 9.20 -12.65 -1.04
N ALA A 20 9.89 -11.87 -0.21
CA ALA A 20 9.70 -10.42 -0.16
C ALA A 20 11.03 -9.68 0.00
N ASP A 21 11.14 -8.54 -0.67
CA ASP A 21 12.22 -7.57 -0.51
C ASP A 21 11.65 -6.25 0.02
N HIS A 22 12.39 -5.54 0.86
CA HIS A 22 11.88 -4.44 1.68
C HIS A 22 12.80 -3.22 1.67
N LEU A 23 12.17 -2.04 1.74
CA LEU A 23 12.80 -0.74 1.97
C LEU A 23 12.38 -0.22 3.34
N TRP A 24 13.32 0.09 4.23
CA TRP A 24 13.07 0.70 5.54
C TRP A 24 13.55 2.15 5.55
N TYR A 25 12.62 3.10 5.59
CA TYR A 25 12.93 4.51 5.42
C TYR A 25 13.43 5.17 6.70
N HIS A 26 14.49 5.97 6.58
CA HIS A 26 15.06 6.72 7.69
C HIS A 26 14.35 8.06 7.87
N THR A 27 14.11 8.44 9.12
CA THR A 27 13.57 9.75 9.50
C THR A 27 14.31 10.27 10.73
N ASP A 28 14.63 11.56 10.74
CA ASP A 28 15.21 12.25 11.89
C ASP A 28 14.14 12.91 12.76
N LEU A 29 12.88 12.90 12.29
CA LEU A 29 11.75 13.42 13.04
C LEU A 29 11.27 12.41 14.07
N SER A 30 11.11 12.87 15.30
CA SER A 30 10.27 12.21 16.31
C SER A 30 8.80 12.53 16.08
N ASN A 31 7.91 11.73 16.69
CA ASN A 31 6.46 11.95 16.72
C ASN A 31 5.83 12.08 15.33
N VAL A 32 6.22 11.20 14.40
CA VAL A 32 5.67 11.18 13.04
C VAL A 32 4.17 10.88 13.09
N THR A 33 3.37 11.80 12.55
CA THR A 33 1.92 11.66 12.45
C THR A 33 1.50 11.23 11.05
N GLU A 34 2.31 11.52 10.03
CA GLU A 34 1.95 11.21 8.64
C GLU A 34 3.12 10.62 7.89
N PHE A 35 2.81 9.65 7.03
CA PHE A 35 3.74 9.05 6.09
C PHE A 35 3.09 8.98 4.71
N TYR A 36 3.70 9.67 3.74
CA TYR A 36 3.35 9.71 2.32
C TYR A 36 4.39 8.93 1.51
N ASN A 37 3.95 8.17 0.51
CA ASN A 37 4.83 7.50 -0.45
C ASN A 37 4.08 7.25 -1.77
N GLU A 38 4.81 7.20 -2.88
CA GLU A 38 4.30 6.92 -4.22
C GLU A 38 4.75 5.54 -4.70
N VAL A 39 3.85 4.82 -5.36
CA VAL A 39 4.14 3.53 -6.01
C VAL A 39 3.87 3.62 -7.51
N ASN A 40 4.81 3.12 -8.30
CA ASN A 40 4.68 2.93 -9.74
C ASN A 40 5.08 1.48 -10.07
N VAL A 41 4.08 0.64 -10.33
CA VAL A 41 4.30 -0.75 -10.73
C VAL A 41 4.80 -0.79 -12.17
N VAL A 42 5.90 -1.49 -12.44
CA VAL A 42 6.51 -1.51 -13.78
C VAL A 42 5.61 -2.29 -14.75
N PRO A 43 5.29 -1.76 -15.94
CA PRO A 43 4.48 -2.48 -16.93
C PRO A 43 5.05 -3.85 -17.29
N GLY A 44 4.22 -4.89 -17.19
CA GLY A 44 4.60 -6.28 -17.47
C GLY A 44 5.31 -6.98 -16.31
N ALA A 45 5.48 -6.31 -15.17
CA ALA A 45 6.08 -6.86 -13.96
C ALA A 45 5.07 -6.95 -12.80
N GLU A 46 3.81 -7.18 -13.15
CA GLU A 46 2.69 -7.36 -12.23
C GLU A 46 1.98 -8.70 -12.42
N PRO A 47 2.64 -9.84 -12.18
CA PRO A 47 1.93 -11.12 -12.16
C PRO A 47 0.86 -11.13 -11.05
N ILE A 48 -0.12 -12.02 -11.19
CA ILE A 48 -1.12 -12.26 -10.14
C ILE A 48 -0.42 -12.79 -8.87
N SER A 49 -1.14 -12.75 -7.75
CA SER A 49 -0.57 -13.03 -6.43
C SER A 49 0.68 -12.19 -6.16
N THR A 50 0.52 -10.86 -6.23
CA THR A 50 1.59 -9.91 -5.91
C THR A 50 1.06 -8.79 -5.04
N TYR A 51 1.84 -8.44 -4.02
CA TYR A 51 1.60 -7.27 -3.19
C TYR A 51 2.72 -6.24 -3.35
N PHE A 52 2.39 -5.09 -3.93
CA PHE A 52 3.25 -3.91 -4.01
C PHE A 52 2.91 -2.96 -2.85
N MET A 53 3.42 -3.29 -1.67
CA MET A 53 3.11 -2.53 -0.45
C MET A 53 3.86 -1.20 -0.44
N THR A 54 3.12 -0.11 -0.22
CA THR A 54 3.61 1.27 -0.32
C THR A 54 3.93 1.89 1.04
N ASN A 55 3.01 1.86 2.02
CA ASN A 55 3.20 2.46 3.34
C ASN A 55 3.02 1.45 4.45
N GLY A 56 4.14 0.93 4.93
CA GLY A 56 4.22 0.14 6.15
C GLY A 56 4.58 1.00 7.34
N PHE A 57 4.14 0.54 8.49
CA PHE A 57 4.44 1.11 9.80
C PHE A 57 4.33 0.00 10.84
N THR A 58 4.94 0.19 12.02
CA THR A 58 4.71 -0.69 13.16
C THR A 58 3.22 -0.73 13.48
N GLY A 59 2.59 -1.88 13.25
CA GLY A 59 1.15 -2.08 13.48
C GLY A 59 0.25 -1.93 12.26
N GLY A 60 0.79 -1.80 11.03
CA GLY A 60 -0.02 -1.95 9.82
C GLY A 60 0.73 -1.82 8.50
N TYR A 61 -0.04 -1.93 7.41
CA TYR A 61 0.47 -1.79 6.05
C TYR A 61 -0.59 -1.22 5.10
N PHE A 62 -0.14 -0.67 3.98
CA PHE A 62 -0.98 -0.06 2.98
C PHE A 62 -0.34 -0.18 1.58
N GLY A 63 -1.05 -0.67 0.58
CA GLY A 63 -0.55 -0.66 -0.79
C GLY A 63 -1.53 -1.22 -1.81
N VAL A 64 -0.99 -1.65 -2.95
CA VAL A 64 -1.78 -2.16 -4.08
C VAL A 64 -1.44 -3.62 -4.35
N GLN A 65 -2.46 -4.43 -4.65
CA GLN A 65 -2.33 -5.85 -4.92
C GLN A 65 -2.82 -6.20 -6.32
N HIS A 66 -2.22 -7.25 -6.90
CA HIS A 66 -2.77 -7.98 -8.02
C HIS A 66 -3.07 -9.41 -7.55
N ASN A 67 -4.32 -9.68 -7.24
CA ASN A 67 -4.74 -10.92 -6.58
C ASN A 67 -5.08 -12.03 -7.59
N THR A 68 -5.88 -11.72 -8.60
CA THR A 68 -6.38 -12.70 -9.59
C THR A 68 -6.35 -12.13 -11.00
N GLU A 69 -6.51 -12.98 -12.01
CA GLU A 69 -6.73 -12.52 -13.38
C GLU A 69 -8.09 -11.83 -13.54
N GLY A 70 -8.26 -11.08 -14.64
CA GLY A 70 -9.54 -10.50 -15.05
C GLY A 70 -9.81 -9.09 -14.50
N LYS A 71 -11.06 -8.63 -14.66
CA LYS A 71 -11.45 -7.22 -14.47
C LYS A 71 -11.61 -6.77 -13.01
N THR A 72 -11.40 -7.66 -12.05
CA THR A 72 -11.61 -7.41 -10.60
C THR A 72 -10.43 -7.86 -9.76
N GLY A 73 -9.29 -8.19 -10.39
CA GLY A 73 -8.15 -8.79 -9.71
C GLY A 73 -7.29 -7.84 -8.91
N LYS A 74 -7.42 -6.53 -9.16
CA LYS A 74 -6.57 -5.51 -8.55
C LYS A 74 -7.30 -4.75 -7.43
N THR A 75 -6.63 -4.63 -6.28
CA THR A 75 -7.18 -3.98 -5.09
C THR A 75 -6.17 -3.01 -4.47
N VAL A 76 -6.68 -2.11 -3.65
CA VAL A 76 -5.91 -1.33 -2.67
C VAL A 76 -6.27 -1.87 -1.29
N LEU A 77 -5.26 -2.21 -0.49
CA LEU A 77 -5.41 -2.82 0.83
C LEU A 77 -4.80 -1.92 1.89
N PHE A 78 -5.56 -1.57 2.93
CA PHE A 78 -5.07 -0.88 4.13
C PHE A 78 -5.42 -1.70 5.37
N SER A 79 -4.43 -2.09 6.16
CA SER A 79 -4.60 -2.96 7.33
C SER A 79 -3.93 -2.39 8.57
N VAL A 80 -4.56 -2.61 9.73
CA VAL A 80 -4.03 -2.32 11.06
C VAL A 80 -4.22 -3.56 11.93
N TRP A 81 -3.12 -4.08 12.48
CA TRP A 81 -3.15 -5.22 13.39
C TRP A 81 -3.78 -4.85 14.74
N ASP A 82 -4.32 -5.86 15.41
CA ASP A 82 -4.55 -5.84 16.85
C ASP A 82 -3.21 -5.69 17.60
N ASN A 83 -3.27 -5.48 18.91
CA ASN A 83 -2.06 -5.52 19.73
C ASN A 83 -1.67 -6.95 20.07
N ASP A 84 -0.37 -7.17 20.27
CA ASP A 84 0.20 -8.45 20.69
C ASP A 84 -0.34 -8.92 22.06
N ASP A 85 -0.80 -7.99 22.90
CA ASP A 85 -1.45 -8.27 24.19
C ASP A 85 -2.92 -8.74 24.05
N GLY A 86 -3.39 -8.91 22.81
CA GLY A 86 -4.75 -9.32 22.48
C GLY A 86 -5.78 -8.18 22.41
N THR A 87 -5.40 -6.94 22.76
CA THR A 87 -6.29 -5.79 22.66
C THR A 87 -6.71 -5.56 21.20
N LYS A 88 -8.03 -5.52 20.97
CA LYS A 88 -8.60 -5.39 19.63
C LYS A 88 -8.57 -3.97 19.09
N THR A 89 -8.19 -3.85 17.83
CA THR A 89 -8.35 -2.64 17.02
C THR A 89 -9.83 -2.52 16.63
N THR A 90 -10.37 -1.29 16.65
CA THR A 90 -11.80 -1.03 16.40
C THR A 90 -12.02 -0.12 15.21
N GLN A 91 -13.07 -0.38 14.44
CA GLN A 91 -13.41 0.43 13.27
C GLN A 91 -14.08 1.75 13.66
N GLN A 92 -13.51 2.87 13.20
CA GLN A 92 -14.10 4.21 13.39
C GLN A 92 -14.74 4.73 12.10
N TYR A 93 -14.17 4.36 10.96
CA TYR A 93 -14.68 4.74 9.65
C TYR A 93 -14.38 3.65 8.62
N CYS A 94 -15.33 3.43 7.70
CA CYS A 94 -15.12 2.65 6.48
C CYS A 94 -15.57 3.49 5.28
N GLY A 95 -14.70 3.63 4.29
CA GLY A 95 -14.95 4.36 3.05
C GLY A 95 -16.08 3.71 2.25
N LYS A 96 -16.88 4.51 1.54
CA LYS A 96 -18.02 3.99 0.77
C LYS A 96 -17.61 3.03 -0.36
N SER A 97 -16.39 3.20 -0.88
CA SER A 97 -15.81 2.34 -1.91
C SER A 97 -14.99 1.18 -1.32
N SER A 98 -14.90 1.10 0.00
CA SER A 98 -14.11 0.11 0.72
C SER A 98 -15.00 -0.95 1.35
N ARG A 99 -14.48 -2.17 1.42
CA ARG A 99 -15.02 -3.28 2.19
C ARG A 99 -14.12 -3.49 3.40
N CYS A 100 -14.63 -3.17 4.58
CA CYS A 100 -13.90 -3.32 5.82
C CYS A 100 -14.30 -4.61 6.54
N SER A 101 -13.32 -5.38 7.00
CA SER A 101 -13.53 -6.62 7.75
C SER A 101 -12.36 -6.92 8.67
N THR A 102 -12.46 -7.98 9.45
CA THR A 102 -11.32 -8.54 10.18
C THR A 102 -10.43 -9.38 9.27
N PHE A 103 -9.18 -9.59 9.68
CA PHE A 103 -8.24 -10.56 9.08
C PHE A 103 -7.60 -11.44 10.17
N GLY A 104 -6.99 -12.57 9.75
CA GLY A 104 -6.39 -13.60 10.60
C GLY A 104 -5.22 -14.31 9.91
N GLY A 105 -4.63 -15.33 10.56
CA GLY A 105 -3.59 -16.21 9.99
C GLY A 105 -2.15 -15.74 10.23
N GLU A 106 -1.92 -14.43 10.15
CA GLU A 106 -0.61 -13.76 10.33
C GLU A 106 -0.70 -12.73 11.46
N GLY A 107 -1.32 -13.14 12.57
CA GLY A 107 -1.93 -12.24 13.55
C GLY A 107 -3.38 -11.92 13.20
N THR A 108 -3.98 -10.97 13.93
CA THR A 108 -5.37 -10.54 13.71
C THR A 108 -5.45 -9.02 13.64
N GLY A 109 -6.51 -8.49 13.02
CA GLY A 109 -6.74 -7.05 12.95
C GLY A 109 -7.91 -6.68 12.05
N LEU A 110 -7.90 -5.43 11.58
CA LEU A 110 -8.88 -4.90 10.64
C LEU A 110 -8.21 -4.45 9.34
N HIS A 111 -8.90 -4.69 8.22
CA HIS A 111 -8.46 -4.22 6.91
C HIS A 111 -9.59 -3.62 6.08
N ALA A 112 -9.22 -2.72 5.18
CA ALA A 112 -10.09 -2.13 4.18
C ALA A 112 -9.58 -2.53 2.80
N ASN A 113 -10.43 -3.22 2.06
CA ASN A 113 -10.21 -3.58 0.67
C ASN A 113 -10.98 -2.62 -0.24
N TYR A 114 -10.29 -1.96 -1.15
CA TYR A 114 -10.91 -1.14 -2.19
C TYR A 114 -10.65 -1.79 -3.56
N ASP A 115 -11.71 -2.22 -4.24
CA ASP A 115 -11.59 -2.76 -5.60
C ASP A 115 -11.30 -1.61 -6.56
N PHE A 116 -10.06 -1.56 -7.04
CA PHE A 116 -9.59 -0.50 -7.89
C PHE A 116 -8.62 -1.07 -8.90
N GLN A 117 -9.02 -1.05 -10.17
CA GLN A 117 -8.25 -1.61 -11.28
C GLN A 117 -7.09 -0.68 -11.66
N TRP A 118 -6.13 -0.56 -10.76
CA TRP A 118 -4.92 0.23 -10.97
C TRP A 118 -4.17 -0.27 -12.21
N THR A 119 -3.51 0.65 -12.90
CA THR A 119 -2.82 0.38 -14.17
C THR A 119 -1.30 0.46 -13.94
N ALA A 120 -0.55 -0.51 -14.47
CA ALA A 120 0.90 -0.47 -14.40
C ALA A 120 1.46 0.73 -15.22
N GLY A 121 2.58 1.27 -14.78
CA GLY A 121 3.17 2.51 -15.32
C GLY A 121 2.51 3.80 -14.81
N VAL A 122 1.35 3.72 -14.15
CA VAL A 122 0.71 4.86 -13.48
C VAL A 122 1.21 4.98 -12.05
N THR A 123 1.49 6.21 -11.63
CA THR A 123 1.91 6.50 -10.26
C THR A 123 0.71 6.80 -9.38
N TYR A 124 0.56 6.01 -8.32
CA TYR A 124 -0.40 6.20 -7.24
C TYR A 124 0.32 6.64 -5.97
N ALA A 125 -0.42 7.19 -5.01
CA ALA A 125 0.15 7.54 -3.71
C ALA A 125 -0.70 7.03 -2.55
N ALA A 126 -0.03 6.74 -1.44
CA ALA A 126 -0.66 6.40 -0.18
C ALA A 126 -0.21 7.38 0.89
N LEU A 127 -1.16 7.79 1.73
CA LEU A 127 -0.93 8.59 2.93
C LEU A 127 -1.51 7.84 4.13
N THR A 128 -0.64 7.49 5.08
CA THR A 128 -1.04 6.96 6.38
C THR A 128 -0.97 8.09 7.39
N HIS A 129 -2.02 8.29 8.17
CA HIS A 129 -2.12 9.34 9.19
C HIS A 129 -2.46 8.73 10.55
N ALA A 130 -1.59 8.91 11.53
CA ALA A 130 -1.79 8.62 12.93
C ALA A 130 -2.20 9.89 13.69
N LYS A 131 -3.38 9.84 14.31
CA LYS A 131 -3.90 10.87 15.19
C LYS A 131 -3.95 10.35 16.63
N PRO A 132 -2.97 10.70 17.48
CA PRO A 132 -3.01 10.43 18.91
C PRO A 132 -4.30 10.95 19.56
N LEU A 133 -4.84 10.20 20.50
CA LEU A 133 -5.99 10.57 21.33
C LEU A 133 -5.57 10.69 22.79
N ASN A 134 -6.32 11.48 23.58
CA ASN A 134 -5.98 11.76 24.98
C ASN A 134 -6.16 10.57 25.95
N ASN A 135 -6.59 9.40 25.46
CA ASN A 135 -6.92 8.21 26.26
C ASN A 135 -6.03 7.00 25.96
N GLY A 136 -4.84 7.20 25.38
CA GLY A 136 -3.90 6.12 25.06
C GLY A 136 -4.27 5.32 23.80
N TYR A 137 -5.15 5.87 22.97
CA TYR A 137 -5.49 5.33 21.67
C TYR A 137 -4.95 6.23 20.55
N THR A 138 -4.88 5.68 19.34
CA THR A 138 -4.54 6.40 18.13
C THR A 138 -5.51 6.00 17.03
N ASP A 139 -6.07 6.99 16.35
CA ASP A 139 -6.81 6.78 15.11
C ASP A 139 -5.81 6.74 13.95
N ILE A 140 -5.75 5.62 13.25
CA ILE A 140 -4.86 5.39 12.11
C ILE A 140 -5.75 5.35 10.86
N SER A 141 -5.49 6.26 9.92
CA SER A 141 -6.27 6.42 8.69
C SER A 141 -5.42 6.19 7.45
N GLY A 142 -6.02 5.54 6.44
CA GLY A 142 -5.39 5.29 5.14
C GLY A 142 -6.09 6.06 4.02
N TYR A 143 -5.35 6.88 3.29
CA TYR A 143 -5.83 7.63 2.12
C TYR A 143 -5.07 7.22 0.86
N PHE A 144 -5.78 6.91 -0.21
CA PHE A 144 -5.21 6.53 -1.50
C PHE A 144 -5.44 7.62 -2.54
N ARG A 145 -4.38 8.04 -3.26
CA ARG A 145 -4.45 9.03 -4.33
C ARG A 145 -4.46 8.36 -5.70
N HIS A 146 -5.47 8.67 -6.47
CA HIS A 146 -5.64 8.22 -7.84
C HIS A 146 -4.76 8.98 -8.83
N GLU A 147 -4.74 8.50 -10.06
CA GLU A 147 -4.04 9.12 -11.20
C GLU A 147 -4.52 10.55 -11.49
N ASN A 148 -5.79 10.84 -11.22
CA ASN A 148 -6.39 12.16 -11.38
C ASN A 148 -6.11 13.11 -10.20
N LYS A 149 -5.25 12.68 -9.25
CA LYS A 149 -4.89 13.38 -8.01
C LYS A 149 -6.02 13.53 -6.99
N GLU A 150 -7.16 12.84 -7.18
CA GLU A 150 -8.20 12.75 -6.16
C GLU A 150 -7.82 11.76 -5.06
N TRP A 151 -8.18 12.09 -3.83
CA TRP A 151 -7.90 11.28 -2.66
C TRP A 151 -9.14 10.54 -2.16
N TYR A 152 -8.95 9.26 -1.83
CA TYR A 152 -9.98 8.37 -1.32
C TYR A 152 -9.60 7.94 0.09
N HIS A 153 -10.48 8.21 1.06
CA HIS A 153 -10.33 7.75 2.43
C HIS A 153 -10.85 6.31 2.55
N LEU A 154 -9.96 5.35 2.76
CA LEU A 154 -10.32 3.92 2.80
C LEU A 154 -10.94 3.53 4.15
N ALA A 155 -10.28 3.86 5.25
CA ALA A 155 -10.76 3.58 6.60
C ALA A 155 -10.00 4.38 7.66
N THR A 156 -10.62 4.47 8.84
CA THR A 156 -9.97 4.85 10.10
C THR A 156 -10.16 3.72 11.11
N TYR A 157 -9.05 3.22 11.66
CA TYR A 157 -9.00 2.22 12.70
C TYR A 157 -8.41 2.79 13.98
N ARG A 158 -9.01 2.46 15.12
CA ARG A 158 -8.55 2.90 16.44
C ARG A 158 -7.83 1.77 17.14
N ARG A 159 -6.55 2.00 17.42
CA ARG A 159 -5.65 1.05 18.08
C ARG A 159 -5.17 1.63 19.41
N LYS A 160 -5.19 0.82 20.48
CA LYS A 160 -4.57 1.19 21.76
C LYS A 160 -3.06 1.11 21.59
N THR A 161 -2.28 2.07 22.07
CA THR A 161 -0.82 2.03 21.87
C THR A 161 -0.07 2.83 22.92
N ASN A 162 1.10 2.34 23.29
CA ASN A 162 2.05 3.07 24.15
C ASN A 162 2.92 4.06 23.34
N SER A 163 2.94 3.92 22.02
CA SER A 163 3.56 4.87 21.09
C SER A 163 2.52 5.32 20.07
N PRO A 164 1.93 6.53 20.21
CA PRO A 164 0.80 6.96 19.40
C PRO A 164 1.19 7.51 18.02
N TYR A 165 2.46 7.39 17.64
CA TYR A 165 3.03 7.93 16.41
C TYR A 165 3.48 6.80 15.48
N LEU A 166 3.54 7.10 14.19
CA LEU A 166 4.06 6.17 13.19
C LEU A 166 5.55 5.93 13.42
N SER A 167 5.96 4.68 13.27
CA SER A 167 7.36 4.22 13.38
C SER A 167 7.56 3.01 12.48
N GLY A 168 8.81 2.61 12.25
CA GLY A 168 9.14 1.48 11.38
C GLY A 168 8.54 1.65 9.99
N LEU A 169 8.86 2.75 9.31
CA LEU A 169 8.27 3.10 8.02
C LEU A 169 8.90 2.29 6.90
N TYR A 170 8.12 1.57 6.10
CA TYR A 170 8.67 0.66 5.09
C TYR A 170 7.80 0.47 3.85
N SER A 171 8.37 -0.16 2.83
CA SER A 171 7.67 -0.69 1.65
C SER A 171 8.20 -2.10 1.34
N PHE A 172 7.44 -2.89 0.58
CA PHE A 172 7.92 -4.17 0.07
C PHE A 172 7.25 -4.55 -1.25
N VAL A 173 7.88 -5.50 -1.96
CA VAL A 173 7.24 -6.32 -2.99
C VAL A 173 7.24 -7.75 -2.49
N GLU A 174 6.09 -8.40 -2.51
CA GLU A 174 5.90 -9.76 -2.00
C GLU A 174 5.14 -10.62 -3.00
N ASN A 175 5.57 -11.87 -3.11
CA ASN A 175 4.81 -12.96 -3.67
C ASN A 175 4.33 -13.82 -2.49
N PRO A 176 3.08 -13.69 -2.03
CA PRO A 176 2.57 -14.48 -0.91
C PRO A 176 2.31 -15.95 -1.31
N SER A 177 2.55 -16.31 -2.57
CA SER A 177 2.40 -17.66 -3.11
C SER A 177 3.75 -18.25 -3.53
N SER A 178 3.77 -19.54 -3.85
CA SER A 178 4.90 -20.21 -4.53
C SER A 178 4.76 -20.25 -6.06
N TYR A 179 3.79 -19.53 -6.63
CA TYR A 179 3.49 -19.57 -8.07
C TYR A 179 4.15 -18.43 -8.84
N LEU A 180 4.39 -18.68 -10.13
CA LEU A 180 4.94 -17.71 -11.09
C LEU A 180 6.28 -17.11 -10.64
N ILE A 181 7.14 -17.90 -9.99
CA ILE A 181 8.47 -17.47 -9.51
C ILE A 181 9.43 -17.11 -10.66
N ASN A 182 9.12 -17.49 -11.89
CA ASN A 182 9.88 -17.12 -13.10
C ASN A 182 9.41 -15.78 -13.71
N GLU A 183 8.38 -15.14 -13.14
CA GLU A 183 7.87 -13.85 -13.59
C GLU A 183 8.29 -12.76 -12.62
N THR A 184 9.05 -11.77 -13.10
CA THR A 184 9.52 -10.68 -12.26
C THR A 184 8.35 -9.82 -11.75
N ARG A 185 8.33 -9.56 -10.45
CA ARG A 185 7.44 -8.61 -9.78
C ARG A 185 8.24 -7.36 -9.47
N ARG A 186 7.86 -6.19 -10.02
CA ARG A 186 8.69 -4.97 -9.85
C ARG A 186 7.87 -3.69 -9.69
N ALA A 187 8.29 -2.88 -8.73
CA ALA A 187 7.77 -1.53 -8.54
C ALA A 187 8.88 -0.52 -8.21
N ASN A 188 8.60 0.74 -8.54
CA ASN A 188 9.40 1.89 -8.13
C ASN A 188 8.65 2.65 -7.03
N TYR A 189 9.40 3.10 -6.02
CA TYR A 189 8.89 3.85 -4.87
C TYR A 189 9.51 5.24 -4.85
N GLY A 190 8.67 6.27 -4.90
CA GLY A 190 9.10 7.65 -5.06
C GLY A 190 8.55 8.60 -4.00
N ASN A 191 9.20 9.75 -3.87
CA ASN A 191 8.67 10.91 -3.18
C ASN A 191 8.18 10.61 -1.74
N GLN A 192 8.94 9.85 -0.95
CA GLN A 192 8.59 9.58 0.44
C GLN A 192 8.68 10.85 1.27
N TRP A 193 7.65 11.15 2.06
CA TRP A 193 7.67 12.25 3.02
C TRP A 193 6.99 11.86 4.31
N VAL A 194 7.44 12.47 5.40
CA VAL A 194 6.77 12.42 6.70
C VAL A 194 6.44 13.81 7.21
N ARG A 195 5.43 13.91 8.06
CA ARG A 195 5.17 15.08 8.91
C ARG A 195 5.03 14.64 10.36
N ASN A 196 5.57 15.43 11.28
CA ASN A 196 5.42 15.19 12.72
C ASN A 196 4.36 16.08 13.37
N SER A 197 4.09 15.82 14.65
CA SER A 197 3.11 16.57 15.45
C SER A 197 3.40 18.07 15.59
N SER A 198 4.64 18.50 15.34
CA SER A 198 5.03 19.92 15.28
C SER A 198 4.89 20.53 13.87
N ASN A 199 4.24 19.84 12.93
CA ASN A 199 4.11 20.21 11.52
C ASN A 199 5.43 20.32 10.73
N LYS A 200 6.53 19.78 11.25
CA LYS A 200 7.79 19.67 10.49
C LYS A 200 7.66 18.54 9.49
N ALA A 201 7.99 18.81 8.23
CA ALA A 201 8.02 17.82 7.16
C ALA A 201 9.46 17.45 6.79
N GLN A 202 9.69 16.19 6.44
CA GLN A 202 10.98 15.67 5.97
C GLN A 202 10.76 14.78 4.75
N GLU A 203 11.53 15.01 3.67
CA GLU A 203 11.64 14.05 2.56
C GLU A 203 12.54 12.90 3.01
N LEU A 204 12.09 11.66 2.83
CA LEU A 204 12.88 10.48 3.16
C LEU A 204 13.63 10.04 1.91
N THR A 205 14.96 10.11 1.94
CA THR A 205 15.84 9.82 0.79
C THR A 205 16.81 8.67 1.04
N VAL A 206 16.83 8.14 2.26
CA VAL A 206 17.69 7.04 2.70
C VAL A 206 16.81 5.87 3.14
N ALA A 207 17.17 4.67 2.71
CA ALA A 207 16.50 3.44 3.12
C ALA A 207 17.50 2.30 3.37
N ASP A 208 17.20 1.46 4.35
CA ASP A 208 17.86 0.16 4.51
C ASP A 208 17.11 -0.94 3.77
N LEU A 209 17.86 -1.91 3.27
CA LEU A 209 17.39 -3.06 2.51
C LEU A 209 17.36 -4.30 3.39
N THR A 210 16.26 -5.03 3.33
CA THR A 210 16.12 -6.35 3.96
C THR A 210 15.25 -7.23 3.08
N HIS A 211 15.45 -8.54 3.13
CA HIS A 211 14.60 -9.51 2.44
C HIS A 211 14.11 -10.59 3.43
N THR A 212 13.12 -11.38 3.05
CA THR A 212 12.77 -12.62 3.79
C THR A 212 13.93 -13.62 3.74
N THR A 213 13.91 -14.67 4.56
CA THR A 213 14.91 -15.74 4.42
C THR A 213 14.76 -16.39 3.05
N LEU A 214 15.84 -16.37 2.26
CA LEU A 214 15.84 -16.85 0.88
C LEU A 214 16.44 -18.24 0.74
N VAL A 215 16.02 -18.95 -0.29
CA VAL A 215 16.70 -20.14 -0.83
C VAL A 215 17.45 -19.79 -2.12
N ASP A 216 18.39 -20.64 -2.55
CA ASP A 216 19.28 -20.36 -3.70
C ASP A 216 18.53 -20.09 -5.02
N SER A 217 17.30 -20.59 -5.16
CA SER A 217 16.46 -20.36 -6.33
C SER A 217 15.80 -18.97 -6.35
N ASP A 218 15.76 -18.26 -5.23
CA ASP A 218 15.05 -16.99 -5.14
C ASP A 218 15.78 -15.91 -5.93
N ARG A 219 14.99 -15.04 -6.56
CA ARG A 219 15.47 -13.92 -7.35
C ARG A 219 14.93 -12.64 -6.75
N TYR A 220 15.80 -11.66 -6.58
CA TYR A 220 15.44 -10.39 -5.98
C TYR A 220 16.47 -9.32 -6.26
N GLY A 221 16.05 -8.08 -6.09
CA GLY A 221 16.96 -6.96 -6.16
C GLY A 221 16.28 -5.66 -5.84
N SER A 222 17.10 -4.73 -5.41
CA SER A 222 16.66 -3.43 -4.91
C SER A 222 17.72 -2.39 -5.15
N GLY A 223 17.34 -1.12 -5.10
CA GLY A 223 18.30 -0.07 -5.33
C GLY A 223 17.65 1.29 -5.47
N ALA A 224 18.48 2.27 -5.80
CA ALA A 224 18.05 3.64 -6.06
C ALA A 224 18.44 4.05 -7.48
N LYS A 225 17.49 4.59 -8.23
CA LYS A 225 17.71 5.13 -9.58
C LYS A 225 17.05 6.49 -9.70
N GLY A 226 17.86 7.53 -9.89
CA GLY A 226 17.36 8.90 -9.97
C GLY A 226 16.65 9.29 -8.67
N THR A 227 15.37 9.63 -8.77
CA THR A 227 14.51 10.10 -7.66
C THR A 227 13.65 9.00 -7.03
N SER A 228 13.89 7.73 -7.36
CA SER A 228 13.10 6.61 -6.88
C SER A 228 13.98 5.49 -6.34
N PHE A 229 13.46 4.77 -5.36
CA PHE A 229 13.90 3.41 -5.05
C PHE A 229 13.19 2.42 -5.98
N TYR A 230 13.74 1.22 -6.12
CA TYR A 230 13.05 0.09 -6.74
C TYR A 230 13.24 -1.16 -5.89
N LEU A 231 12.25 -2.04 -5.99
CA LEU A 231 12.27 -3.40 -5.48
C LEU A 231 11.81 -4.32 -6.61
N PHE A 232 12.40 -5.50 -6.70
CA PHE A 232 11.84 -6.61 -7.43
C PHE A 232 12.16 -7.93 -6.75
N ILE A 233 11.29 -8.90 -7.01
CA ILE A 233 11.45 -10.30 -6.66
C ILE A 233 11.07 -11.15 -7.87
N ASP A 234 11.41 -12.43 -7.81
CA ASP A 234 11.13 -13.43 -8.84
C ASP A 234 11.76 -13.09 -10.21
N GLY A 235 11.59 -13.97 -11.18
CA GLY A 235 12.20 -13.85 -12.51
C GLY A 235 13.52 -14.59 -12.62
N THR A 236 14.47 -14.00 -13.35
CA THR A 236 15.72 -14.68 -13.74
C THR A 236 16.98 -13.94 -13.31
N THR A 237 16.85 -12.77 -12.70
CA THR A 237 17.97 -11.86 -12.40
C THR A 237 18.06 -11.56 -10.92
N ASN A 238 19.28 -11.25 -10.46
CA ASN A 238 19.52 -10.61 -9.17
C ASN A 238 20.14 -9.24 -9.37
N ASP A 239 19.82 -8.30 -8.49
CA ASP A 239 20.42 -6.97 -8.45
C ASP A 239 20.56 -6.55 -6.99
N ILE A 240 21.62 -7.04 -6.36
CA ILE A 240 21.85 -6.90 -4.92
C ILE A 240 22.90 -5.81 -4.73
N PRO A 241 22.57 -4.66 -4.13
CA PRO A 241 23.54 -3.61 -3.87
C PRO A 241 24.64 -4.09 -2.93
N SER A 242 25.86 -3.57 -3.13
CA SER A 242 27.00 -3.87 -2.25
C SER A 242 26.83 -3.30 -0.83
N LYS A 243 25.86 -2.40 -0.63
CA LYS A 243 25.53 -1.77 0.66
C LYS A 243 24.06 -2.02 0.96
N THR A 244 23.76 -2.34 2.22
CA THR A 244 22.39 -2.49 2.70
C THR A 244 21.67 -1.16 2.84
N THR A 245 22.39 -0.04 2.97
CA THR A 245 21.80 1.30 2.99
C THR A 245 21.99 1.97 1.63
N ILE A 246 20.89 2.47 1.07
CA ILE A 246 20.86 3.13 -0.24
C ILE A 246 20.25 4.53 -0.14
N THR A 247 20.59 5.39 -1.11
CA THR A 247 20.12 6.77 -1.16
C THR A 247 19.62 7.12 -2.55
N ARG A 248 18.42 7.68 -2.64
CA ARG A 248 17.88 8.27 -3.87
C ARG A 248 18.10 9.78 -3.90
N LYS A 249 18.04 10.39 -5.09
CA LYS A 249 18.02 11.84 -5.21
C LYS A 249 16.72 12.39 -4.62
N ALA A 250 16.83 13.49 -3.87
CA ALA A 250 15.68 14.26 -3.40
C ALA A 250 14.88 14.81 -4.58
N THR A 251 13.57 14.88 -4.43
CA THR A 251 12.67 15.54 -5.37
C THR A 251 12.42 16.99 -4.96
N GLY A 252 12.41 17.27 -3.65
CA GLY A 252 11.98 18.56 -3.10
C GLY A 252 10.48 18.85 -3.26
N VAL A 253 9.70 17.91 -3.81
CA VAL A 253 8.26 18.10 -4.08
C VAL A 253 7.45 17.57 -2.92
N LYS A 254 7.25 18.43 -1.91
CA LYS A 254 6.45 18.10 -0.74
C LYS A 254 4.98 17.82 -1.13
N PRO A 255 4.37 16.70 -0.68
CA PRO A 255 2.96 16.43 -0.90
C PRO A 255 2.09 17.39 -0.08
N ASP A 256 0.83 17.54 -0.51
CA ASP A 256 -0.17 18.21 0.30
C ASP A 256 -0.67 17.24 1.38
N PHE A 257 -0.23 17.48 2.62
CA PHE A 257 -0.64 16.73 3.80
C PHE A 257 -2.01 17.14 4.32
N ASP A 258 -2.45 18.37 4.02
CA ASP A 258 -3.69 18.92 4.54
C ASP A 258 -4.86 18.43 3.69
N MET A 259 -5.42 17.28 4.07
CA MET A 259 -6.57 16.64 3.41
C MET A 259 -7.91 17.39 3.62
N LYS A 260 -7.88 18.72 3.83
CA LYS A 260 -9.03 19.61 4.03
C LYS A 260 -9.91 19.63 2.79
N GLY A 261 -10.76 18.62 2.62
CA GLY A 261 -11.64 18.51 1.46
C GLY A 261 -12.30 17.16 1.21
N SER A 262 -11.96 16.08 1.95
CA SER A 262 -12.57 14.75 1.71
C SER A 262 -14.07 14.64 2.06
N LYS A 263 -14.70 15.74 2.53
CA LYS A 263 -16.15 15.93 2.48
C LYS A 263 -16.56 16.62 1.17
N GLY A 264 -16.58 15.88 0.05
CA GLY A 264 -17.29 16.35 -1.14
C GLY A 264 -16.64 16.08 -2.49
N SER A 265 -16.72 14.83 -2.97
CA SER A 265 -17.01 14.51 -4.37
C SER A 265 -17.02 12.98 -4.49
N ILE A 266 -18.07 12.35 -3.97
CA ILE A 266 -18.38 10.98 -4.37
C ILE A 266 -19.18 11.13 -5.66
N LYS A 267 -18.49 11.11 -6.82
CA LYS A 267 -19.17 10.85 -8.08
C LYS A 267 -19.57 9.37 -8.09
N SER A 268 -20.85 9.10 -7.86
CA SER A 268 -21.45 7.80 -8.12
C SER A 268 -21.49 7.57 -9.63
N THR A 269 -20.59 6.74 -10.15
CA THR A 269 -20.76 6.18 -11.50
C THR A 269 -21.77 5.03 -11.44
N GLN A 270 -23.05 5.36 -11.22
CA GLN A 270 -24.12 4.48 -11.71
C GLN A 270 -24.30 4.77 -13.19
N LYS A 271 -23.63 3.99 -14.05
CA LYS A 271 -24.08 3.85 -15.45
C LYS A 271 -25.36 3.01 -15.43
N SER A 272 -26.51 3.69 -15.28
CA SER A 272 -27.80 3.10 -15.59
C SER A 272 -27.82 2.71 -17.07
N HIS A 273 -27.88 1.40 -17.35
CA HIS A 273 -28.25 0.90 -18.67
C HIS A 273 -29.71 1.27 -18.95
N SER A 274 -29.88 2.43 -19.57
CA SER A 274 -31.15 2.83 -20.17
C SER A 274 -31.44 1.92 -21.36
N LYS A 275 -32.45 1.05 -21.20
CA LYS A 275 -33.05 0.27 -22.29
C LYS A 275 -33.51 1.23 -23.39
N ARG A 276 -32.86 1.20 -24.56
CA ARG A 276 -33.43 1.79 -25.78
C ARG A 276 -34.69 0.98 -26.15
N LYS A 277 -35.85 1.59 -25.93
CA LYS A 277 -37.10 1.22 -26.60
C LYS A 277 -36.92 1.49 -28.10
N THR A 278 -36.96 0.45 -28.91
CA THR A 278 -37.20 0.55 -30.36
C THR A 278 -38.66 0.92 -30.59
N THR A 279 -38.92 2.17 -30.99
CA THR A 279 -40.19 2.58 -31.60
C THR A 279 -40.03 2.52 -33.12
N SER A 280 -40.62 1.51 -33.74
CA SER A 280 -40.85 1.47 -35.18
C SER A 280 -41.94 2.49 -35.53
N LYS A 281 -41.55 3.58 -36.19
CA LYS A 281 -42.49 4.48 -36.86
C LYS A 281 -42.89 3.87 -38.20
N GLN A 282 -44.13 3.43 -38.25
CA GLN A 282 -44.90 3.15 -39.45
C GLN A 282 -44.98 4.46 -40.28
N LYS A 283 -44.48 4.45 -41.52
CA LYS A 283 -44.76 5.48 -42.52
C LYS A 283 -45.68 4.87 -43.57
N SER A 284 -46.93 5.29 -43.54
CA SER A 284 -47.88 5.23 -44.66
C SER A 284 -47.55 6.35 -45.66
N GLY A 285 -47.72 6.10 -46.96
CA GLY A 285 -47.71 7.16 -47.96
C GLY A 285 -47.34 6.72 -49.39
N ARG A 286 -48.32 6.14 -50.09
CA ARG A 286 -48.69 6.28 -51.52
C ARG A 286 -47.57 6.47 -52.57
N ASN A 287 -47.52 5.54 -53.51
CA ASN A 287 -48.18 5.69 -54.82
C ASN A 287 -49.04 4.45 -55.09
#